data_AF-A0A3N5F1K1-F1
#
_entry.id   AF-A0A3N5F1K1-F1
#
_cell.length_a   1.000
_cell.length_b   1.000
_cell.length_c   1.000
_cell.angle_alpha   90.00
_cell.angle_beta   90.00
_cell.angle_gamma   90.00
#
_symmetry.space_group_name_H-M   'P 1'
#
loop_
_entity.id
_entity.type
_entity.pdbx_description
1 polymer ?
#
loop_
_entity_poly.entity_id
_entity_poly.type
_entity_poly.pdbx_seq_one_letter_code
_entity_poly.pdbx_strand_id
1 'polypeptide(L)' 'NMHVIKTADWVVDLGPEGGDKGGEIVVAGPPEKVVQEPRSYTGRFLKHYLVAPATAAAPVAKAATAQG' A
#
# COMPACT_ATOMS: atom_id res chain seq x y z
N ASN A 1 0.83 -7.51 10.41
CA ASN A 1 1.20 -8.88 9.98
C ASN A 1 1.49 -8.87 8.48
N MET A 2 2.73 -9.10 8.04
CA MET A 2 3.11 -9.02 6.62
C MET A 2 2.49 -10.12 5.75
N HIS A 3 2.13 -11.27 6.32
CA HIS A 3 1.48 -12.35 5.57
C HIS A 3 0.08 -11.96 5.06
N VAL A 4 -0.60 -11.03 5.75
CA VAL A 4 -1.91 -10.51 5.34
C VAL A 4 -1.74 -9.43 4.25
N ILE A 5 -0.78 -8.52 4.45
CA ILE A 5 -0.59 -7.39 3.53
C ILE A 5 -0.09 -7.86 2.16
N LYS A 6 0.82 -8.85 2.11
CA LYS A 6 1.37 -9.36 0.86
C LYS A 6 0.35 -10.07 -0.05
N THR A 7 -0.80 -10.48 0.49
CA THR A 7 -1.86 -11.17 -0.25
C THR A 7 -3.07 -10.26 -0.51
N ALA A 8 -3.00 -8.99 -0.15
CA ALA A 8 -4.09 -8.04 -0.37
C ALA A 8 -4.13 -7.60 -1.83
N ASP A 9 -5.33 -7.44 -2.39
CA ASP A 9 -5.49 -6.86 -3.73
C ASP A 9 -5.15 -5.36 -3.74
N TRP A 10 -5.37 -4.68 -2.61
CA TRP A 10 -5.14 -3.25 -2.45
C TRP A 10 -4.72 -2.91 -1.03
N VAL A 11 -3.75 -2.00 -0.92
CA VAL A 11 -3.21 -1.48 0.32
C VAL A 11 -3.30 0.04 0.29
N VAL A 12 -3.76 0.64 1.39
CA VAL A 12 -3.64 2.08 1.66
C VAL A 12 -2.67 2.24 2.81
N ASP A 13 -1.51 2.82 2.51
CA ASP A 13 -0.48 3.11 3.51
C ASP A 13 -0.61 4.54 4.03
N LEU A 14 -0.70 4.66 5.35
CA LEU A 14 -0.91 5.93 6.04
C LEU A 14 0.35 6.31 6.81
N GLY A 15 0.64 7.61 6.86
CA GLY A 15 1.84 8.12 7.52
C GLY A 15 2.19 9.53 7.06
N PRO A 16 3.49 9.86 6.90
CA PRO A 16 4.65 8.97 7.08
C PRO A 16 4.88 8.58 8.54
N GLU A 17 4.56 9.46 9.49
CA GLU A 17 4.72 9.22 10.93
C GLU A 17 3.37 8.94 11.62
N GLY A 18 3.39 8.71 12.93
CA GLY A 18 2.20 8.66 13.77
C GLY A 18 1.86 10.02 14.41
N GLY A 19 0.63 10.13 14.94
CA GLY A 19 0.15 11.34 15.63
C GLY A 19 0.01 12.54 14.69
N ASP A 20 0.35 13.74 15.18
CA ASP A 20 0.19 15.02 14.45
C ASP A 20 1.03 15.12 13.16
N LYS A 21 2.01 14.22 12.98
CA LYS A 21 2.86 14.13 11.79
C LYS A 21 2.42 13.04 10.81
N GLY A 22 1.29 12.39 11.09
CA GLY A 22 0.66 11.40 10.24
C GLY A 22 -0.60 11.93 9.56
N GLY A 23 -1.48 11.01 9.17
CA GLY A 23 -2.79 11.34 8.59
C GLY A 23 -2.79 11.57 7.09
N GLU A 24 -1.65 11.41 6.40
CA GLU A 24 -1.58 11.45 4.95
C GLU A 24 -1.68 10.05 4.34
N ILE A 25 -2.25 9.98 3.14
CA ILE A 25 -2.09 8.81 2.27
C ILE A 25 -0.70 8.89 1.64
N VAL A 26 0.20 8.01 2.07
CA VAL A 26 1.55 7.92 1.51
C VAL A 26 1.50 7.21 0.16
N VAL A 27 0.77 6.10 0.07
CA VAL A 27 0.52 5.38 -1.18
C VAL A 27 -0.77 4.56 -1.08
N ALA A 28 -1.49 4.47 -2.19
CA ALA A 28 -2.60 3.54 -2.37
C ALA A 28 -2.40 2.72 -3.65
N GLY A 29 -2.49 1.40 -3.55
CA GLY A 29 -2.32 0.49 -4.67
C GLY A 29 -2.09 -0.96 -4.27
N PRO A 30 -1.83 -1.84 -5.26
CA PRO A 30 -1.44 -3.21 -4.98
C PRO A 30 -0.11 -3.26 -4.19
N PRO A 31 0.19 -4.37 -3.47
CA PRO A 31 1.42 -4.55 -2.70
C PRO A 31 2.69 -4.20 -3.49
N GLU A 32 2.74 -4.53 -4.78
CA GLU A 32 3.85 -4.25 -5.69
C GLU A 32 4.07 -2.76 -5.89
N LYS A 33 3.02 -1.93 -5.83
CA LYS A 33 3.16 -0.46 -5.88
C LYS A 33 3.66 0.08 -4.55
N VAL A 34 3.18 -0.46 -3.43
CA VAL A 34 3.58 0.00 -2.08
C VAL A 34 5.08 -0.19 -1.85
N VAL A 35 5.66 -1.30 -2.30
CA VAL A 35 7.11 -1.54 -2.14
C VAL A 35 8.00 -0.62 -2.99
N GLN A 36 7.42 0.09 -3.96
CA GLN A 36 8.15 1.06 -4.79
C GLN A 36 8.10 2.48 -4.22
N GLU A 37 7.25 2.75 -3.21
CA GLU A 37 7.14 4.08 -2.59
C GLU A 37 8.20 4.25 -1.49
N PRO A 38 9.22 5.12 -1.67
CA PRO A 38 10.30 5.27 -0.69
C PRO A 38 9.82 5.85 0.66
N ARG A 39 8.74 6.63 0.66
CA ARG A 39 8.14 7.20 1.88
C ARG A 39 7.37 6.17 2.71
N SER A 40 7.03 5.01 2.13
CA SER A 40 6.25 3.97 2.77
C SER A 40 7.12 3.16 3.74
N TYR A 41 6.91 3.31 5.05
CA TYR A 41 7.54 2.41 6.02
C TYR A 41 7.07 0.97 5.81
N THR A 42 5.77 0.76 5.54
CA THR A 42 5.20 -0.55 5.22
C THR A 42 5.90 -1.19 4.02
N GLY A 43 6.09 -0.43 2.94
CA GLY A 43 6.75 -0.88 1.71
C GLY A 43 8.17 -1.38 1.94
N ARG A 44 8.94 -0.72 2.82
CA ARG A 44 10.31 -1.14 3.18
C ARG A 44 10.34 -2.55 3.76
N PHE A 45 9.41 -2.88 4.66
CA PHE A 45 9.34 -4.22 5.24
C PHE A 45 8.69 -5.24 4.29
N LEU A 46 7.61 -4.83 3.62
CA LEU A 46 6.84 -5.68 2.71
C LEU A 46 7.69 -6.23 1.57
N LYS A 47 8.68 -5.46 1.10
CA LYS A 47 9.63 -5.85 0.05
C LYS A 47 10.31 -7.20 0.32
N HIS A 48 10.55 -7.56 1.58
CA HIS A 48 11.18 -8.84 1.94
C HIS A 48 10.24 -10.05 1.88
N TYR A 49 8.94 -9.82 1.76
CA TYR A 49 7.90 -10.85 1.76
C TYR A 49 7.26 -11.09 0.39
N LEU A 50 7.50 -10.22 -0.58
CA LEU A 50 7.11 -10.41 -1.97
C LEU A 50 8.16 -11.29 -2.67
N VAL A 51 7.73 -12.46 -3.13
CA VAL A 51 8.48 -13.31 -4.05
C VAL A 51 8.07 -12.87 -5.47
N ALA A 52 9.00 -12.79 -6.42
CA ALA A 52 8.75 -12.32 -7.80
C ALA A 52 7.47 -12.94 -8.44
N PRO A 53 6.77 -12.21 -9.30
CA PRO A 53 5.34 -11.97 -9.13
C PRO A 53 4.44 -13.16 -9.45
N ALA A 54 3.44 -13.39 -8.60
CA ALA A 54 2.13 -13.82 -9.08
C ALA A 54 1.55 -12.61 -9.83
N THR A 55 1.11 -12.82 -11.08
CA THR A 55 0.50 -11.84 -11.98
C THR A 55 -0.20 -10.69 -11.27
N ALA A 56 0.19 -9.45 -11.59
CA ALA A 56 -0.39 -8.22 -11.07
C ALA A 56 -1.92 -8.32 -11.05
N ALA A 57 -2.51 -8.31 -9.85
CA ALA A 57 -3.95 -8.30 -9.71
C ALA A 57 -4.48 -7.07 -10.45
N ALA A 58 -5.43 -7.31 -11.36
CA ALA A 58 -6.11 -6.29 -12.16
C ALA A 58 -6.68 -5.18 -11.25
N PRO A 59 -6.78 -3.94 -11.74
CA PRO A 59 -7.18 -2.82 -10.90
C PRO A 59 -8.54 -3.07 -10.27
N VAL A 60 -8.58 -3.07 -8.93
CA VAL A 60 -9.85 -2.99 -8.20
C VAL A 60 -10.36 -1.56 -8.36
N ALA A 61 -11.08 -1.30 -9.45
CA ALA A 61 -11.79 -0.05 -9.61
C ALA A 61 -13.01 -0.04 -8.68
N LYS A 62 -13.00 0.82 -7.64
CA LYS A 62 -14.25 1.49 -7.25
C LYS A 62 -14.07 2.86 -6.59
N ALA A 63 -14.66 3.82 -7.30
CA ALA A 63 -15.22 5.12 -6.90
C ALA A 63 -14.36 6.09 -6.07
N ALA A 64 -13.75 7.02 -6.80
CA ALA A 64 -13.85 8.42 -6.39
C ALA A 64 -15.34 8.80 -6.30
N THR A 65 -15.85 9.01 -5.10
CA THR A 65 -16.89 10.00 -4.87
C THR A 65 -16.25 11.13 -4.10
N ALA A 66 -15.80 12.12 -4.86
CA ALA A 66 -15.51 13.43 -4.34
C ALA A 66 -16.82 14.13 -3.96
N GLN A 67 -16.72 14.95 -2.91
CA GLN A 67 -17.48 16.18 -2.64
C GLN A 67 -18.88 16.07 -2.01
N GLY A 68 -18.88 16.53 -0.75
CA GLY A 68 -19.98 17.14 -0.01
C GLY A 68 -19.35 17.89 1.16
#